data_AF-A0A191TLQ3-F1
#
_entry.id   AF-A0A191TLQ3-F1
#
_cell.length_a   1.000
_cell.length_b   1.000
_cell.length_c   1.000
_cell.angle_alpha   90.00
_cell.angle_beta   90.00
_cell.angle_gamma   90.00
#
_symmetry.space_group_name_H-M   'P 1'
#
loop_
_entity.id
_entity.type
_entity.pdbx_description
1 polymer ?
#
loop_
_entity_poly.entity_id
_entity_poly.type
_entity_poly.pdbx_seq_one_letter_code
_entity_poly.pdbx_strand_id
1 'polypeptide(L)'
;MEGYTSKEIDLIVGSCEMSVNNWINHFEAAGIAGLQTRSGQGRKRILQEEDISIVRSAIVASPKDYRRKYRQDNELGNVDAFFKTHHCRYKRIRKCSKGKCDLVYYEAKVKQLQLLEHRSTKAK
;
A
#
# COMPACT_ATOMS: atom_id res chain seq x y z
N MET A 1 26.07 -18.79 -31.82
CA MET A 1 25.08 -17.72 -31.58
C MET A 1 25.87 -16.55 -31.05
N GLU A 2 25.88 -15.44 -31.77
CA GLU A 2 26.46 -14.19 -31.29
C GLU A 2 25.74 -13.80 -30.01
N GLY A 3 26.40 -14.03 -28.88
CA GLY A 3 25.81 -13.86 -27.56
C GLY A 3 26.19 -12.50 -27.03
N TYR A 4 25.21 -11.60 -26.91
CA TYR A 4 25.36 -10.41 -26.10
C TYR A 4 25.51 -10.83 -24.64
N THR A 5 26.47 -10.24 -23.94
CA THR A 5 26.60 -10.38 -22.49
C THR A 5 25.46 -9.65 -21.80
N SER A 6 25.10 -10.07 -20.58
CA SER A 6 24.04 -9.39 -19.80
C SER A 6 24.29 -7.89 -19.61
N LYS A 7 25.56 -7.47 -19.58
CA LYS A 7 25.99 -6.06 -19.53
C LYS A 7 25.75 -5.30 -20.83
N GLU A 8 25.89 -5.94 -21.98
CA GLU A 8 25.58 -5.28 -23.25
C GLU A 8 24.06 -5.14 -23.41
N ILE A 9 23.31 -6.14 -22.97
CA ILE A 9 21.84 -6.12 -22.98
C ILE A 9 21.31 -5.05 -22.00
N ASP A 10 21.91 -4.91 -20.81
CA ASP A 10 21.45 -3.89 -19.86
C ASP A 10 21.59 -2.46 -20.41
N LEU A 11 22.66 -2.20 -21.17
CA LEU A 11 22.93 -0.91 -21.81
C LEU A 11 21.92 -0.63 -22.92
N ILE A 12 21.59 -1.65 -23.72
CA ILE A 12 20.61 -1.54 -24.82
C ILE A 12 19.21 -1.28 -24.26
N VAL A 13 18.83 -1.98 -23.18
CA VAL A 13 17.48 -1.89 -22.59
C VAL A 13 17.35 -0.73 -21.60
N GLY A 14 18.47 -0.11 -21.20
CA GLY A 14 18.49 0.95 -20.20
C GLY A 14 18.06 0.46 -18.81
N SER A 15 18.45 -0.77 -18.47
CA SER A 15 18.12 -1.43 -17.20
C SER A 15 19.40 -1.75 -16.42
N CYS A 16 19.32 -2.67 -15.45
CA CYS A 16 20.50 -3.20 -14.77
C CYS A 16 20.71 -4.68 -15.07
N GLU A 17 21.97 -5.12 -15.07
CA GLU A 17 22.40 -6.51 -15.27
C GLU A 17 21.57 -7.51 -14.45
N MET A 18 21.24 -7.18 -13.19
CA MET A 18 20.42 -8.03 -12.32
C MET A 18 19.01 -8.27 -12.86
N SER A 19 18.39 -7.24 -13.46
CA SER A 19 17.05 -7.37 -14.04
C SER A 19 17.08 -8.24 -15.29
N VAL A 20 18.10 -8.05 -16.13
CA VAL A 20 18.33 -8.88 -17.32
C VAL A 20 18.52 -10.34 -16.94
N ASN A 21 19.37 -10.62 -15.95
CA ASN A 21 19.60 -11.98 -15.47
C ASN A 21 18.31 -12.62 -14.90
N ASN A 22 17.50 -11.86 -14.16
CA ASN A 22 16.21 -12.36 -13.68
C ASN A 22 15.25 -12.68 -14.82
N TRP A 23 15.22 -11.87 -15.88
CA TRP A 23 14.40 -12.15 -17.06
C TRP A 23 14.87 -13.41 -17.79
N ILE A 24 16.17 -13.57 -18.01
CA ILE A 24 16.75 -14.76 -18.63
C ILE A 24 16.38 -16.00 -17.81
N ASN A 25 16.61 -15.98 -16.50
CA ASN A 25 16.27 -17.10 -15.61
C ASN A 25 14.78 -17.46 -15.66
N HIS A 26 13.90 -16.45 -15.71
CA HIS A 26 12.45 -16.67 -15.83
C HIS A 26 12.06 -17.23 -17.19
N PHE A 27 12.70 -16.75 -18.26
CA PHE A 27 12.48 -17.24 -19.62
C PHE A 27 12.98 -18.68 -19.78
N GLU A 28 14.14 -19.04 -19.24
CA GLU A 28 14.65 -20.41 -19.29
C GLU A 28 13.76 -21.37 -18.50
N ALA A 29 13.19 -20.93 -17.37
CA ALA A 29 12.35 -21.78 -16.53
C ALA A 29 10.93 -22.03 -17.09
N ALA A 30 10.33 -21.02 -17.74
CA ALA A 30 8.90 -21.06 -18.11
C ALA A 30 8.61 -20.48 -19.50
N GLY A 31 9.64 -20.21 -20.31
CA GLY A 31 9.52 -19.58 -21.61
C GLY A 31 8.94 -18.16 -21.51
N ILE A 32 8.18 -17.76 -22.53
CA ILE A 32 7.50 -16.46 -22.60
C ILE A 32 6.56 -16.24 -21.41
N ALA A 33 5.94 -17.30 -20.86
CA ALA A 33 5.08 -17.20 -19.70
C ALA A 33 5.81 -16.73 -18.44
N GLY A 34 7.12 -17.03 -18.33
CA GLY A 34 7.96 -16.56 -17.22
C GLY A 34 8.18 -15.06 -17.21
N LEU A 35 8.08 -14.40 -18.37
CA LEU A 35 8.24 -12.95 -18.52
C LEU A 35 6.93 -12.18 -18.30
N GLN A 36 5.79 -12.86 -18.22
CA GLN A 36 4.51 -12.20 -17.96
C GLN A 36 4.44 -11.67 -16.52
N THR A 37 3.75 -10.54 -16.35
CA THR A 37 3.50 -9.98 -15.01
C THR A 37 2.62 -10.96 -14.22
N ARG A 38 3.10 -11.41 -13.06
CA ARG A 38 2.35 -12.36 -12.23
C ARG A 38 1.12 -11.67 -11.66
N SER A 39 -0.01 -12.38 -11.64
CA SER A 39 -1.23 -11.89 -10.99
C SER A 39 -0.94 -11.53 -9.53
N GLY A 40 -1.23 -10.28 -9.14
CA GLY A 40 -0.99 -9.78 -7.78
C GLY A 40 0.38 -9.13 -7.55
N GLN A 41 1.25 -9.03 -8.56
CA GLN A 41 2.41 -8.14 -8.48
C GLN A 41 1.98 -6.67 -8.54
N GLY A 42 2.59 -5.84 -7.68
CA GLY A 42 2.31 -4.42 -7.57
C GLY A 42 1.31 -4.06 -6.46
N ARG A 43 1.07 -2.76 -6.28
CA ARG A 43 0.07 -2.28 -5.33
C ARG A 43 -1.31 -2.41 -5.94
N LYS A 44 -2.26 -2.95 -5.17
CA LYS A 44 -3.67 -3.00 -5.58
C LYS A 44 -4.15 -1.60 -5.99
N ARG A 45 -4.92 -1.55 -7.08
CA ARG A 45 -5.55 -0.31 -7.56
C ARG A 45 -6.40 0.29 -6.42
N ILE A 46 -6.18 1.56 -6.12
CA ILE A 46 -6.89 2.27 -5.03
C ILE A 46 -8.27 2.76 -5.49
N LEU A 47 -8.39 3.09 -6.77
CA LEU A 47 -9.62 3.59 -7.38
C LEU A 47 -10.26 2.50 -8.23
N GLN A 48 -11.57 2.37 -8.20
CA GLN A 48 -12.35 1.52 -9.09
C GLN A 48 -12.89 2.33 -10.28
N GLU A 49 -13.63 1.71 -11.19
CA GLU A 49 -14.20 2.41 -12.35
C GLU A 49 -15.31 3.39 -11.95
N GLU A 50 -16.05 3.06 -10.91
CA GLU A 50 -17.14 3.86 -10.35
C GLU A 50 -16.61 5.18 -9.78
N ASP A 51 -15.40 5.15 -9.22
CA ASP A 51 -14.70 6.29 -8.62
C ASP A 51 -14.25 7.34 -9.66
N ILE A 52 -14.23 6.99 -10.95
CA ILE A 52 -13.79 7.91 -12.02
C ILE A 52 -14.71 9.13 -12.10
N SER A 53 -16.02 8.93 -11.93
CA SER A 53 -17.02 10.00 -11.97
C SER A 53 -16.80 11.02 -10.84
N ILE A 54 -16.54 10.51 -9.62
CA ILE A 54 -16.27 11.29 -8.40
C ILE A 54 -14.95 12.04 -8.53
N VAL A 55 -13.91 11.39 -9.04
CA VAL A 55 -12.60 12.04 -9.26
C VAL A 55 -12.71 13.15 -10.30
N ARG A 56 -13.45 12.92 -11.40
CA ARG A 56 -13.66 13.94 -12.45
C ARG A 56 -14.40 15.16 -11.91
N SER A 57 -15.50 14.97 -11.18
CA SER A 57 -16.24 16.09 -10.58
C SER A 57 -15.41 16.84 -9.54
N ALA A 58 -14.61 16.13 -8.74
CA ALA A 58 -13.71 16.73 -7.76
C ALA A 58 -12.56 17.53 -8.41
N ILE A 59 -12.00 17.06 -9.54
CA ILE A 59 -10.98 17.79 -10.30
C ILE A 59 -11.56 19.06 -10.92
N VAL A 60 -12.76 19.01 -11.50
CA VAL A 60 -13.42 20.20 -12.07
C VAL A 60 -13.72 21.24 -10.99
N ALA A 61 -14.20 20.80 -9.82
CA ALA A 61 -14.53 21.69 -8.71
C ALA A 61 -13.30 22.25 -7.97
N SER A 62 -12.21 21.48 -7.85
CA SER A 62 -10.94 21.97 -7.31
C SER A 62 -9.76 21.14 -7.84
N PRO A 63 -9.11 21.59 -8.94
CA PRO A 63 -8.06 20.83 -9.61
C PRO A 63 -6.88 20.46 -8.70
N LYS A 64 -6.60 21.25 -7.65
CA LYS A 64 -5.48 21.04 -6.72
C LYS A 64 -5.84 20.20 -5.49
N ASP A 65 -7.12 20.07 -5.13
CA ASP A 65 -7.54 19.47 -3.85
C ASP A 65 -8.33 18.16 -3.96
N TYR A 66 -8.54 17.62 -5.18
CA TYR A 66 -9.39 16.43 -5.38
C TYR A 66 -8.98 15.22 -4.51
N ARG A 67 -7.66 14.98 -4.31
CA ARG A 67 -7.16 13.91 -3.42
C ARG A 67 -7.51 14.12 -1.95
N ARG A 68 -7.66 15.37 -1.50
CA ARG A 68 -8.06 15.73 -0.14
C ARG A 68 -9.55 15.49 0.06
N LYS A 69 -10.38 15.94 -0.90
CA LYS A 69 -11.84 15.77 -0.88
C LYS A 69 -12.27 14.30 -0.99
N TYR A 70 -11.67 13.51 -1.89
CA TYR A 70 -11.96 12.07 -1.99
C TYR A 70 -11.72 11.30 -0.68
N ARG A 71 -10.76 11.76 0.14
CA ARG A 71 -10.46 11.19 1.46
C ARG A 71 -11.43 11.68 2.56
N GLN A 72 -12.09 12.80 2.33
CA GLN A 72 -13.03 13.45 3.23
C GLN A 72 -14.46 12.92 3.01
N ASP A 73 -14.80 12.65 1.74
CA ASP A 73 -16.13 12.19 1.30
C ASP A 73 -16.29 10.66 1.41
N ASN A 74 -15.20 9.88 1.35
CA ASN A 74 -15.23 8.48 1.78
C ASN A 74 -15.33 8.44 3.31
N GLU A 75 -16.51 8.08 3.83
CA GLU A 75 -16.94 8.03 5.23
C GLU A 75 -16.12 7.15 6.20
N LEU A 76 -14.82 6.95 5.97
CA LEU A 76 -13.88 6.62 7.06
C LEU A 76 -13.51 7.92 7.79
N GLY A 77 -14.54 8.66 8.19
CA GLY A 77 -14.46 9.88 8.96
C GLY A 77 -13.73 9.63 10.27
N ASN A 78 -12.71 10.45 10.52
CA ASN A 78 -12.08 10.73 11.80
C ASN A 78 -11.43 9.61 12.62
N VAL A 79 -11.76 8.32 12.44
CA VAL A 79 -11.21 7.26 13.29
C VAL A 79 -9.71 7.07 12.99
N ASP A 80 -9.33 7.09 11.72
CA ASP A 80 -7.94 6.92 11.30
C ASP A 80 -7.08 8.17 11.60
N ALA A 81 -7.68 9.36 11.65
CA ALA A 81 -7.03 10.60 12.09
C ALA A 81 -6.86 10.62 13.62
N PHE A 82 -7.90 10.26 14.37
CA PHE A 82 -7.88 10.09 15.82
C PHE A 82 -6.83 9.07 16.27
N PHE A 83 -6.77 7.90 15.63
CA PHE A 83 -5.75 6.88 15.92
C PHE A 83 -4.32 7.32 15.52
N LYS A 84 -4.17 8.24 14.56
CA LYS A 84 -2.88 8.86 14.21
C LYS A 84 -2.42 9.84 15.29
N THR A 85 -3.31 10.71 15.74
CA THR A 85 -3.06 11.75 16.75
C THR A 85 -2.76 11.13 18.11
N HIS A 86 -3.49 10.08 18.51
CA HIS A 86 -3.28 9.40 19.79
C HIS A 86 -2.30 8.22 19.73
N HIS A 87 -1.57 8.05 18.62
CA HIS A 87 -0.63 6.95 18.39
C HIS A 87 -1.21 5.53 18.53
N CYS A 88 -2.53 5.38 18.43
CA CYS A 88 -3.28 4.15 18.66
C CYS A 88 -3.49 3.30 17.39
N ARG A 89 -2.61 3.38 16.39
CA ARG A 89 -2.69 2.44 15.24
C ARG A 89 -2.30 1.04 15.69
N TYR A 90 -3.06 0.02 15.30
CA TYR A 90 -2.71 -1.39 15.53
C TYR A 90 -1.28 -1.72 15.08
N LYS A 91 -0.78 -1.09 14.01
CA LYS A 91 0.61 -1.25 13.51
C LYS A 91 1.67 -0.54 14.38
N ARG A 92 1.31 0.44 15.22
CA ARG A 92 2.21 1.18 16.14
C ARG A 92 2.17 0.68 17.59
N ILE A 93 1.17 -0.12 17.96
CA ILE A 93 1.15 -0.84 19.25
C ILE A 93 2.31 -1.85 19.35
N ARG A 94 3.06 -2.09 18.27
CA ARG A 94 4.42 -2.61 18.35
C ARG A 94 5.41 -1.48 18.67
N LYS A 95 5.53 -1.11 19.94
CA LYS A 95 6.83 -0.65 20.47
C LYS A 95 7.58 -1.93 20.86
N CYS A 96 8.14 -2.67 19.92
CA CYS A 96 9.50 -2.42 19.45
C CYS A 96 9.64 -2.86 17.99
N SER A 97 10.43 -2.15 17.21
CA SER A 97 10.81 -2.57 15.86
C SER A 97 11.51 -3.94 15.82
N LYS A 98 12.03 -4.46 16.96
CA LYS A 98 12.63 -5.81 17.11
C LYS A 98 12.65 -6.39 18.55
N GLY A 99 11.69 -6.09 19.45
CA GLY A 99 11.74 -6.48 20.88
C GLY A 99 10.49 -7.22 21.40
N LYS A 100 10.61 -7.98 22.50
CA LYS A 100 9.50 -8.69 23.17
C LYS A 100 8.43 -7.68 23.64
N CYS A 101 7.16 -8.03 23.45
CA CYS A 101 6.01 -7.18 23.78
C CYS A 101 5.91 -6.96 25.30
N ASP A 102 5.80 -5.70 25.74
CA ASP A 102 5.39 -5.38 27.10
C ASP A 102 3.89 -5.67 27.26
N LEU A 103 3.58 -6.74 27.98
CA LEU A 103 2.22 -7.26 28.14
C LEU A 103 1.30 -6.28 28.87
N VAL A 104 1.82 -5.61 29.91
CA VAL A 104 1.03 -4.67 30.73
C VAL A 104 0.63 -3.46 29.88
N TYR A 105 1.58 -2.93 29.12
CA TYR A 105 1.32 -1.82 28.21
C TYR A 105 0.33 -2.21 27.10
N TYR A 106 0.47 -3.41 26.55
CA TYR A 106 -0.40 -3.94 25.50
C TYR A 106 -1.86 -4.08 25.99
N GLU A 107 -2.07 -4.72 27.14
CA GLU A 107 -3.39 -4.91 27.73
C GLU A 107 -4.08 -3.58 28.05
N ALA A 108 -3.34 -2.62 28.61
CA ALA A 108 -3.86 -1.28 28.88
C ALA A 108 -4.34 -0.59 27.59
N LYS A 109 -3.61 -0.76 26.48
CA LYS A 109 -3.98 -0.21 25.17
C LYS A 109 -5.18 -0.90 24.54
N VAL A 110 -5.29 -2.22 24.67
CA VAL A 110 -6.45 -2.99 24.19
C VAL A 110 -7.73 -2.55 24.92
N LYS A 111 -7.69 -2.44 26.26
CA LYS A 111 -8.83 -1.95 27.04
C LYS A 111 -9.26 -0.54 26.63
N GLN A 112 -8.29 0.34 26.40
CA GLN A 112 -8.56 1.71 25.93
C GLN A 112 -9.26 1.71 24.56
N LEU A 113 -8.88 0.82 23.64
CA LEU A 113 -9.52 0.68 22.33
C LEU A 113 -10.97 0.20 22.44
N GLN A 114 -11.22 -0.85 23.21
CA GLN A 114 -12.57 -1.39 23.41
C GLN A 114 -13.54 -0.35 24.01
N LEU A 115 -13.07 0.45 24.97
CA LEU A 115 -13.83 1.56 25.55
C LEU A 115 -14.23 2.61 24.50
N LEU A 116 -13.35 2.90 23.55
CA LEU A 116 -13.59 3.89 22.50
C LEU A 116 -14.51 3.36 21.41
N GLU A 117 -14.40 2.08 21.05
CA GLU A 117 -15.33 1.41 20.15
C GLU A 117 -16.76 1.45 20.71
N HIS A 118 -16.93 1.12 21.99
CA HIS A 118 -18.24 1.18 22.67
C HIS A 118 -18.82 2.60 22.73
N ARG A 119 -17.98 3.62 22.85
CA ARG A 119 -18.42 5.03 22.79
C ARG A 119 -18.83 5.43 21.38
N SER A 120 -18.11 4.95 20.36
CA SER A 120 -18.43 5.23 18.96
C SER A 120 -19.74 4.57 18.52
N THR A 121 -20.08 3.39 19.03
CA THR A 121 -21.34 2.70 18.70
C THR A 121 -22.54 3.35 19.38
N LYS A 122 -22.38 3.92 20.59
CA LYS A 122 -23.43 4.66 21.30
C LYS A 122 -23.71 6.07 20.75
N ALA A 123 -22.79 6.62 19.94
CA ALA A 123 -22.93 7.95 19.36
C ALA A 123 -23.61 7.94 17.96
N LYS A 124 -23.94 6.75 17.44
CA LYS A 124 -24.80 6.54 16.27
C LYS A 124 -26.20 6.16 16.74
#